data_AF-A0A1F6FID1-F1
#
_entry.id   AF-A0A1F6FID1-F1
#
_cell.length_a   1.000
_cell.length_b   1.000
_cell.length_c   1.000
_cell.angle_alpha   90.00
_cell.angle_beta   90.00
_cell.angle_gamma   90.00
#
_symmetry.space_group_name_H-M   'P 1'
#
loop_
_entity.id
_entity.type
_entity.pdbx_description
1 polymer ?
#
loop_
_entity_poly.entity_id
_entity_poly.type
_entity_poly.pdbx_seq_one_letter_code
_entity_poly.pdbx_strand_id
1 'polypeptide(L)' 'MTKMNDIRKMNESELNTLLSEKRETVRGFRFGTGGRDVRAKRSAKKEIARALTELTVRKLQGKPVEA' A
#
# COMPACT_ATOMS: atom_id res chain seq x y z
N MET A 1 -7.38 -8.23 2.79
CA MET A 1 -5.97 -8.32 2.37
C MET A 1 -5.91 -8.36 0.86
N THR A 2 -5.44 -7.29 0.24
CA THR A 2 -5.33 -7.16 -1.23
C THR A 2 -4.23 -8.07 -1.77
N LYS A 3 -4.46 -8.83 -2.86
CA LYS A 3 -3.46 -9.74 -3.42
C LYS A 3 -2.48 -8.97 -4.31
N MET A 4 -1.30 -9.54 -4.57
CA MET A 4 -0.29 -8.89 -5.43
C MET A 4 -0.80 -8.67 -6.86
N ASN A 5 -1.61 -9.60 -7.38
CA ASN A 5 -2.19 -9.49 -8.72
C ASN A 5 -3.16 -8.31 -8.84
N ASP A 6 -3.83 -7.94 -7.76
CA ASP A 6 -4.74 -6.79 -7.74
C ASP A 6 -3.94 -5.49 -7.72
N ILE A 7 -2.85 -5.44 -6.94
CA ILE A 7 -1.94 -4.28 -6.85
C ILE A 7 -1.27 -4.00 -8.20
N ARG A 8 -0.92 -5.04 -8.97
CA ARG A 8 -0.34 -4.88 -10.31
C ARG A 8 -1.29 -4.22 -11.31
N LYS A 9 -2.61 -4.35 -11.11
CA LYS A 9 -3.63 -3.75 -11.97
C LYS A 9 -3.90 -2.29 -11.63
N MET A 10 -3.49 -1.83 -10.45
CA MET A 10 -3.73 -0.46 -10.01
C MET A 10 -2.86 0.52 -10.82
N ASN A 11 -3.41 1.68 -11.15
CA ASN A 11 -2.61 2.77 -11.71
C ASN A 11 -1.76 3.44 -10.60
N GLU A 12 -0.89 4.38 -10.96
CA GLU A 12 -0.01 5.00 -9.97
C GLU A 12 -0.75 5.86 -8.93
N SER A 13 -1.82 6.54 -9.33
CA SER A 13 -2.62 7.37 -8.42
C SER A 13 -3.37 6.51 -7.38
N GLU A 14 -3.88 5.36 -7.80
CA GLU A 14 -4.49 4.34 -6.92
C GLU A 14 -3.45 3.74 -5.97
N LEU A 15 -2.25 3.41 -6.47
CA LEU A 15 -1.16 2.91 -5.62
C LEU A 15 -0.76 3.93 -4.55
N ASN A 16 -0.68 5.21 -4.91
CA ASN A 16 -0.37 6.29 -3.98
C ASN A 16 -1.49 6.53 -2.96
N THR A 17 -2.75 6.47 -3.38
CA THR A 17 -3.91 6.56 -2.50
C THR A 17 -3.93 5.40 -1.49
N LEU A 18 -3.77 4.17 -1.98
CA LEU A 18 -3.64 2.98 -1.15
C LEU A 18 -2.50 3.12 -0.15
N LEU A 19 -1.36 3.66 -0.58
CA LEU A 19 -0.21 3.88 0.30
C LEU A 19 -0.54 4.86 1.44
N SER A 20 -1.23 5.96 1.12
CA SER A 20 -1.63 6.99 2.09
C SER A 20 -2.56 6.41 3.16
N GLU A 21 -3.65 5.78 2.74
CA GLU A 21 -4.65 5.19 3.64
C GLU A 21 -4.06 4.14 4.59
N LYS A 22 -3.21 3.26 4.05
CA LYS A 22 -2.59 2.20 4.86
C LYS A 22 -1.53 2.74 5.81
N ARG A 23 -0.81 3.81 5.42
CA ARG A 23 0.13 4.50 6.32
C ARG A 23 -0.61 5.19 7.46
N GLU A 24 -1.74 5.82 7.19
CA GLU A 24 -2.60 6.39 8.23
C GLU A 24 -3.15 5.32 9.16
N THR A 25 -3.59 4.19 8.63
CA THR A 25 -4.00 3.02 9.42
C THR A 25 -2.88 2.59 10.37
N VAL A 26 -1.65 2.40 9.85
CA VAL A 26 -0.49 2.03 10.68
C VAL A 26 -0.14 3.11 11.69
N ARG A 27 -0.27 4.39 11.33
CA ARG A 27 -0.07 5.53 12.23
C ARG A 27 -1.09 5.50 13.37
N GLY A 28 -2.37 5.28 13.07
CA GLY A 28 -3.42 5.17 14.09
C GLY A 28 -3.13 4.05 15.09
N PHE A 29 -2.71 2.88 14.60
CA PHE A 29 -2.26 1.78 15.47
C PHE A 29 -0.98 2.06 16.27
N ARG A 30 -0.18 3.06 15.89
CA ARG A 30 1.02 3.47 16.66
C ARG A 30 0.67 4.48 17.75
N PHE A 31 -0.24 5.39 17.45
CA PHE A 31 -0.62 6.49 18.36
C PHE A 31 -1.92 6.23 19.12
N GLY A 32 -2.43 4.99 19.10
CA GLY A 32 -3.53 4.54 19.94
C GLY A 32 -4.94 4.90 19.45
N THR A 33 -5.06 5.56 18.30
CA THR A 33 -6.38 5.81 17.66
C THR A 33 -6.87 4.61 16.84
N GLY A 34 -5.98 3.70 16.47
CA GLY A 34 -6.31 2.42 15.86
C GLY A 34 -6.48 1.37 16.96
N GLY A 35 -7.66 0.74 17.03
CA GLY A 35 -8.04 -0.20 18.08
C GLY A 35 -7.15 -1.45 18.22
N ARG A 36 -7.66 -2.49 18.86
CA ARG A 36 -6.86 -3.71 19.18
C ARG A 36 -6.70 -4.70 18.03
N ASP A 37 -7.15 -4.38 16.81
CA ASP A 37 -7.06 -5.30 15.67
C ASP A 37 -5.63 -5.38 15.10
N VAL A 38 -4.85 -6.30 15.66
CA VAL A 38 -3.47 -6.59 15.24
C VAL A 38 -3.43 -7.17 13.81
N ARG A 39 -4.49 -7.86 13.35
CA ARG A 39 -4.53 -8.43 11.99
C ARG A 39 -4.65 -7.32 10.96
N ALA A 40 -5.47 -6.30 11.22
CA ALA A 40 -5.57 -5.12 10.37
C ALA A 40 -4.22 -4.39 10.25
N LYS A 41 -3.51 -4.18 11.36
CA LYS A 41 -2.15 -3.60 11.35
C LYS A 41 -1.18 -4.41 10.49
N ARG A 42 -1.20 -5.74 10.61
CA ARG A 42 -0.34 -6.63 9.82
C ARG A 42 -0.69 -6.59 8.33
N SER A 43 -1.99 -6.57 7.98
CA SER A 43 -2.44 -6.45 6.60
C SER A 43 -2.01 -5.12 5.99
N ALA A 44 -2.20 -4.01 6.70
CA ALA A 44 -1.82 -2.68 6.24
C ALA A 44 -0.31 -2.59 5.94
N LYS A 45 0.56 -3.09 6.83
CA LYS A 45 2.01 -3.16 6.57
C LYS A 45 2.35 -3.96 5.31
N LYS A 46 1.67 -5.09 5.10
CA LYS A 46 1.89 -5.96 3.94
C LYS A 46 1.44 -5.29 2.64
N GLU A 47 0.32 -4.59 2.67
CA GLU A 47 -0.22 -3.83 1.52
C GLU A 47 0.71 -2.66 1.16
N ILE A 48 1.22 -1.92 2.15
CA ILE A 48 2.24 -0.88 1.94
C ILE A 48 3.48 -1.45 1.23
N ALA A 49 4.03 -2.56 1.73
CA ALA A 49 5.23 -3.16 1.15
C ALA A 49 5.01 -3.55 -0.31
N ARG A 50 3.87 -4.17 -0.63
CA ARG A 50 3.53 -4.59 -2.00
C ARG A 50 3.35 -3.41 -2.95
N ALA A 51 2.67 -2.35 -2.51
CA ALA A 51 2.50 -1.14 -3.30
C ALA A 51 3.85 -0.47 -3.61
N LEU A 52 4.74 -0.35 -2.60
CA LEU A 52 6.09 0.17 -2.80
C LEU A 52 6.93 -0.69 -3.73
N THR A 53 6.83 -2.02 -3.63
CA THR A 53 7.49 -2.93 -4.56
C THR A 53 7.04 -2.70 -6.00
N GLU A 54 5.73 -2.58 -6.24
CA GLU A 54 5.21 -2.33 -7.58
C GLU A 54 5.70 -0.98 -8.13
N LEU A 55 5.61 0.10 -7.35
CA LEU A 55 6.14 1.41 -7.74
C LEU A 55 7.65 1.35 -8.06
N THR A 56 8.42 0.61 -7.27
CA THR A 56 9.86 0.43 -7.51
C THR A 56 10.12 -0.35 -8.79
N VAL A 57 9.35 -1.42 -9.05
CA VAL A 57 9.46 -2.20 -10.27
C VAL A 57 9.13 -1.34 -11.50
N ARG A 58 8.08 -0.51 -11.45
CA ARG A 58 7.74 0.42 -12.54
C ARG A 58 8.87 1.41 -12.80
N LYS A 59 9.43 2.00 -11.74
CA LYS A 59 10.58 2.91 -11.81
C LYS A 59 11.80 2.25 -12.46
N LEU A 60 12.09 1.00 -12.12
CA LEU A 60 13.24 0.26 -12.67
C LEU A 60 13.03 -0.20 -14.12
N GLN A 61 11.79 -0.49 -14.52
CA GLN A 61 11.47 -0.95 -15.88
C GLN A 61 11.32 0.18 -16.90
N GLY A 62 11.37 1.45 -16.47
CA GLY A 62 11.17 2.60 -17.37
C GLY A 62 9.81 2.62 -18.07
N LYS A 63 8.84 1.83 -17.58
CA LYS A 63 7.48 1.83 -18.14
C LYS A 63 6.83 3.18 -17.83
N PRO A 64 6.22 3.85 -18.82
CA PRO A 64 5.55 5.11 -18.58
C PRO A 64 4.44 4.89 -17.57
N VAL A 65 4.42 5.80 -16.61
CA VAL A 65 3.33 6.00 -15.66
C VAL A 65 2.12 6.40 -16.50
N GLU A 66 1.24 5.45 -16.82
CA GLU A 66 -0.05 5.79 -17.42
C GLU A 66 -0.81 6.66 -16.41
N ALA A 67 -0.90 7.94 -16.77
CA ALA A 67 -1.63 9.00 -16.08
C ALA A 67 -3.13 8.87 -16.35
#